data_AF-A0A9Q3JFX0-F1
#
_entry.id   AF-A0A9Q3JFX0-F1
#
_cell.length_a   1.000
_cell.length_b   1.000
_cell.length_c   1.000
_cell.angle_alpha   90.00
_cell.angle_beta   90.00
_cell.angle_gamma   90.00
#
_symmetry.space_group_name_H-M   'P 1'
#
loop_
_entity.id
_entity.type
_entity.pdbx_description
1 polymer ?
#
loop_
_entity_poly.entity_id
_entity_poly.type
_entity_poly.pdbx_seq_one_letter_code
_entity_poly.pdbx_strand_id
1 'polypeptide(L)'
;MIHIQEASTPWEVVHMDWVTALPPGGDEGYNSCLDIVDRYRKTPIFLPCHKDDTEMDTALLIWNRVISNTGFFKNIISDRDPKFKSALWTNLHKISGSKPSD
;
A
#
# COMPACT_ATOMS: atom_id res chain seq x y z
N MET A 1 -5.34 -20.79 10.30
CA MET A 1 -5.06 -20.54 8.87
C MET A 1 -5.91 -19.33 8.50
N ILE A 2 -5.29 -18.19 8.19
CA ILE A 2 -6.06 -16.99 7.80
C ILE A 2 -6.63 -17.28 6.42
N HIS A 3 -7.95 -17.33 6.30
CA HIS A 3 -8.61 -17.52 5.00
C HIS A 3 -8.64 -16.16 4.29
N ILE A 4 -7.61 -15.88 3.50
CA ILE A 4 -7.58 -14.70 2.64
C ILE A 4 -8.52 -14.95 1.47
N GLN A 5 -9.64 -14.24 1.43
CA GLN A 5 -10.60 -14.35 0.34
C GLN A 5 -9.94 -14.00 -1.00
N GLU A 6 -10.15 -14.83 -2.02
CA GLU A 6 -9.68 -14.52 -3.37
C GLU A 6 -10.37 -13.28 -3.92
N ALA A 7 -9.59 -12.41 -4.56
CA ALA A 7 -10.12 -11.22 -5.23
C ALA A 7 -10.96 -11.63 -6.43
N SER A 8 -12.17 -11.08 -6.55
CA SER A 8 -13.09 -11.34 -7.67
C SER A 8 -12.96 -10.30 -8.78
N THR A 9 -12.44 -9.11 -8.44
CA THR A 9 -12.24 -7.99 -9.34
C THR A 9 -10.85 -7.37 -9.14
N PRO A 10 -10.27 -6.74 -10.19
CA PRO A 10 -8.98 -6.07 -10.05
C PRO A 10 -8.98 -5.01 -8.95
N TRP A 11 -7.87 -4.92 -8.21
CA TRP A 11 -7.67 -3.95 -7.12
C TRP A 11 -8.61 -4.10 -5.90
N GLU A 12 -9.39 -5.18 -5.84
CA GLU A 12 -10.27 -5.44 -4.69
C GLU A 12 -9.48 -5.81 -3.43
N VAL A 13 -8.48 -6.67 -3.58
CA VAL A 13 -7.58 -7.11 -2.50
C VAL A 13 -6.16 -6.85 -2.94
N VAL A 14 -5.41 -6.11 -2.12
CA VAL A 14 -3.99 -5.80 -2.38
C VAL A 14 -3.10 -6.30 -1.26
N HIS A 15 -1.88 -6.70 -1.62
CA HIS A 15 -0.78 -6.87 -0.66
C HIS A 15 0.12 -5.65 -0.72
N MET A 16 0.63 -5.21 0.41
CA MET A 16 1.54 -4.07 0.49
C MET A 16 2.68 -4.36 1.47
N ASP A 17 3.90 -4.10 1.04
CA ASP A 17 5.13 -4.29 1.81
C ASP A 17 6.17 -3.20 1.48
N TRP A 18 7.01 -2.87 2.47
CA TRP A 18 8.10 -1.92 2.28
C TRP A 18 9.42 -2.63 2.13
N VAL A 19 10.02 -2.48 0.96
CA VAL A 19 11.42 -2.83 0.75
C VAL A 19 12.28 -1.64 1.19
N THR A 20 12.85 -1.73 2.38
CA THR A 20 13.70 -0.70 2.97
C THR A 20 15.19 -1.02 2.82
N ALA A 21 16.05 -0.08 3.27
CA ALA A 21 17.51 -0.22 3.28
C ALA A 21 18.14 -0.42 1.89
N LEU A 22 17.52 0.15 0.85
CA LEU A 22 18.10 0.19 -0.49
C LEU A 22 19.18 1.28 -0.56
N PRO A 23 20.24 1.08 -1.35
CA PRO A 23 21.13 2.18 -1.71
C PRO A 23 20.34 3.32 -2.37
N PRO A 24 20.64 4.60 -2.06
CA PRO A 24 20.00 5.73 -2.73
C PRO A 24 20.15 5.64 -4.25
N GLY A 25 19.04 5.81 -4.97
CA GLY A 25 18.99 5.67 -6.42
C GLY A 25 18.24 6.81 -7.11
N GLY A 26 18.64 7.10 -8.35
CA GLY A 26 18.09 8.20 -9.16
C GLY A 26 18.45 9.59 -8.63
N ASP A 27 17.97 10.62 -9.33
CA ASP A 27 18.26 12.02 -8.98
C ASP A 27 17.63 12.44 -7.64
N GLU A 28 16.51 11.81 -7.28
CA GLU A 28 15.76 12.06 -6.04
C GLU A 28 16.32 11.27 -4.83
N GLY A 29 17.30 10.39 -5.04
CA GLY A 29 17.96 9.65 -3.96
C GLY A 29 17.03 8.71 -3.17
N TYR A 30 16.00 8.14 -3.81
CA TYR A 30 15.09 7.20 -3.16
C TYR A 30 15.85 6.01 -2.58
N ASN A 31 15.54 5.65 -1.34
CA ASN A 31 16.26 4.64 -0.56
C ASN A 31 15.33 3.54 -0.01
N SER A 32 14.07 3.54 -0.46
CA SER A 32 13.03 2.58 -0.12
C SER A 32 12.08 2.40 -1.31
N CYS A 33 11.30 1.34 -1.29
CA CYS A 33 10.23 1.12 -2.24
C CYS A 33 9.01 0.52 -1.53
N LEU A 34 7.82 1.04 -1.84
CA LEU A 34 6.55 0.42 -1.49
C LEU A 34 6.13 -0.48 -2.65
N ASP A 35 6.00 -1.77 -2.39
CA ASP A 35 5.37 -2.68 -3.34
C ASP A 35 3.86 -2.75 -3.07
N ILE A 36 3.08 -2.87 -4.15
CA ILE A 36 1.63 -3.10 -4.05
C ILE A 36 1.27 -4.17 -5.06
N VAL A 37 0.72 -5.28 -4.60
CA VAL A 37 0.36 -6.42 -5.45
C VAL A 37 -1.15 -6.54 -5.51
N ASP A 38 -1.72 -6.34 -6.70
CA ASP A 38 -3.12 -6.67 -6.97
C ASP A 38 -3.27 -8.20 -6.98
N ARG A 39 -4.04 -8.75 -6.02
CA ARG A 39 -4.22 -10.21 -5.88
C ARG A 39 -4.99 -10.83 -7.02
N TYR A 40 -5.81 -10.06 -7.75
CA TYR A 40 -6.51 -10.55 -8.92
C TYR A 40 -5.54 -10.74 -10.10
N ARG A 41 -4.73 -9.71 -10.41
CA ARG A 41 -3.77 -9.75 -11.52
C ARG A 41 -2.44 -10.41 -11.18
N LYS A 42 -2.14 -10.61 -9.90
CA LYS A 42 -0.88 -11.17 -9.38
C LYS A 42 0.36 -10.42 -9.89
N THR A 43 0.21 -9.11 -10.11
CA THR A 43 1.25 -8.25 -10.67
C THR A 43 1.59 -7.16 -9.66
N PRO A 44 2.87 -6.95 -9.32
CA PRO A 44 3.29 -5.87 -8.44
C PRO A 44 3.37 -4.54 -9.20
N ILE A 45 3.12 -3.45 -8.47
CA ILE A 45 3.62 -2.12 -8.79
C ILE A 45 4.63 -1.72 -7.73
N PHE A 46 5.69 -1.04 -8.16
CA PHE A 46 6.77 -0.57 -7.28
C PHE A 46 6.75 0.96 -7.26
N LEU A 47 6.56 1.53 -6.08
CA LEU A 47 6.55 2.96 -5.88
C LEU A 47 7.85 3.35 -5.14
N PRO A 48 8.79 4.04 -5.80
CA PRO A 48 10.01 4.49 -5.13
C PRO A 48 9.65 5.56 -4.10
N CYS A 49 10.29 5.50 -2.94
CA CYS A 49 9.97 6.33 -1.79
C CYS A 49 11.19 6.46 -0.85
N HIS A 50 11.04 7.21 0.23
CA HIS A 50 12.06 7.33 1.26
C HIS A 50 11.65 6.54 2.49
N LYS A 51 12.64 5.90 3.15
CA LYS A 51 12.41 5.09 4.35
C LYS A 51 11.76 5.90 5.48
N ASP A 52 12.01 7.20 5.49
CA ASP A 52 11.60 8.20 6.46
C ASP A 52 10.35 8.99 6.02
N ASP A 53 9.73 8.60 4.90
CA ASP A 53 8.42 9.13 4.51
C ASP A 53 7.41 8.95 5.64
N THR A 54 6.66 10.02 5.90
CA THR A 54 5.61 10.00 6.90
C THR A 54 4.43 9.18 6.41
N GLU A 55 3.50 8.92 7.32
CA GLU A 55 2.22 8.29 7.01
C GLU A 55 1.47 9.08 5.92
N MET A 56 1.48 10.42 6.01
CA MET A 56 0.82 11.30 5.05
C MET A 56 1.48 11.27 3.67
N ASP A 57 2.81 11.28 3.62
CA ASP A 57 3.56 11.17 2.35
C ASP A 57 3.23 9.85 1.65
N THR A 58 3.19 8.77 2.42
CA THR A 58 2.78 7.44 1.94
C THR A 58 1.36 7.44 1.37
N ALA A 59 0.38 7.99 2.11
CA ALA A 59 -1.00 7.99 1.64
C ALA A 59 -1.17 8.82 0.36
N LEU A 60 -0.49 9.97 0.27
CA LEU A 60 -0.50 10.81 -0.93
C LEU A 60 0.17 10.08 -2.10
N LEU A 61 1.29 9.40 -1.88
CA LEU A 61 1.96 8.60 -2.90
C LEU A 61 1.00 7.54 -3.49
N ILE A 62 0.33 6.78 -2.63
CA ILE A 62 -0.60 5.73 -3.05
C ILE A 62 -1.85 6.30 -3.71
N TRP A 63 -2.39 7.39 -3.16
CA TRP A 63 -3.55 8.07 -3.72
C TRP A 63 -3.28 8.53 -5.15
N ASN A 64 -2.19 9.27 -5.33
CA ASN A 64 -1.85 9.89 -6.59
C ASN A 64 -1.44 8.86 -7.64
N ARG A 65 -0.68 7.82 -7.25
CA ARG A 65 -0.12 6.86 -8.20
C ARG A 65 -1.03 5.68 -8.50
N VAL A 66 -1.94 5.32 -7.59
CA VAL A 66 -2.71 4.08 -7.70
C VAL A 66 -4.21 4.35 -7.61
N ILE A 67 -4.69 4.80 -6.46
CA ILE A 67 -6.13 4.89 -6.16
C ILE A 67 -6.85 5.82 -7.14
N SER A 68 -6.20 6.90 -7.59
CA SER A 68 -6.73 7.83 -8.60
C SER A 68 -7.14 7.15 -9.91
N ASN A 69 -6.49 6.03 -10.27
CA ASN A 69 -6.75 5.28 -11.50
C ASN A 69 -7.53 3.99 -11.25
N THR A 70 -7.42 3.41 -10.06
CA THR A 70 -7.91 2.05 -9.75
C THR A 70 -9.19 2.04 -8.92
N GLY A 71 -9.52 3.16 -8.28
CA GLY A 71 -10.46 3.18 -7.15
C GLY A 71 -9.80 2.68 -5.86
N PHE A 72 -10.55 2.77 -4.77
CA PHE A 72 -10.08 2.41 -3.43
C PHE A 72 -10.10 0.89 -3.21
N PHE A 73 -9.08 0.36 -2.52
CA PHE A 73 -8.98 -1.08 -2.22
C PHE A 73 -10.01 -1.48 -1.15
N LYS A 74 -10.63 -2.66 -1.28
CA LYS A 74 -11.57 -3.14 -0.25
C LYS A 74 -10.84 -3.79 0.92
N ASN A 75 -9.78 -4.55 0.64
CA ASN A 75 -8.94 -5.21 1.63
C ASN A 75 -7.47 -4.92 1.33
N ILE A 76 -6.75 -4.43 2.34
CA ILE A 76 -5.31 -4.24 2.30
C ILE A 76 -4.70 -5.27 3.25
N ILE A 77 -3.83 -6.12 2.72
CA ILE A 77 -3.04 -7.07 3.50
C ILE A 77 -1.63 -6.51 3.56
N SER A 78 -1.18 -6.17 4.75
CA SER A 78 0.17 -5.69 4.98
C SER A 78 0.84 -6.50 6.08
N ASP A 79 2.14 -6.31 6.23
CA ASP A 79 2.84 -6.77 7.41
C ASP A 79 2.47 -5.90 8.64
N ARG A 80 3.19 -6.09 9.75
CA ARG A 80 2.93 -5.37 11.01
C ARG A 80 3.67 -4.03 11.11
N ASP A 81 4.17 -3.46 10.01
CA ASP A 81 4.84 -2.16 10.04
C ASP A 81 3.93 -1.10 10.68
N PRO A 82 4.42 -0.32 11.67
CA PRO A 82 3.65 0.72 12.32
C PRO A 82 3.02 1.73 11.36
N LYS A 83 3.64 1.98 10.20
CA LYS A 83 3.12 2.89 9.17
C LYS A 83 1.74 2.47 8.67
N PHE A 84 1.44 1.17 8.61
CA PHE A 84 0.12 0.64 8.24
C PHE A 84 -0.91 0.70 9.37
N LYS A 85 -0.46 0.84 10.62
CA LYS A 85 -1.33 0.93 11.81
C LYS A 85 -1.64 2.36 12.23
N SER A 86 -1.27 3.32 11.39
CA SER A 86 -1.44 4.73 11.68
C SER A 86 -2.90 5.16 11.77
N ALA A 87 -3.11 6.31 12.43
CA ALA A 87 -4.41 6.97 12.47
C ALA A 87 -4.91 7.31 11.05
N LEU A 88 -3.98 7.55 10.12
CA LEU A 88 -4.30 7.84 8.73
C LEU A 88 -4.96 6.66 8.02
N TRP A 89 -4.38 5.46 8.06
CA TRP A 89 -5.00 4.27 7.47
C TRP A 89 -6.33 3.94 8.11
N THR A 90 -6.41 4.06 9.44
CA THR A 90 -7.67 3.91 10.18
C THR A 90 -8.74 4.86 9.68
N ASN A 91 -8.39 6.13 9.42
CA ASN A 91 -9.33 7.13 8.92
C ASN A 91 -9.65 6.97 7.44
N LEU A 92 -8.68 6.56 6.61
CA LEU A 92 -8.89 6.24 5.19
C LEU A 92 -9.84 5.06 5.01
N HIS A 93 -9.71 4.02 5.83
CA HIS A 93 -10.66 2.89 5.87
C HIS A 93 -12.07 3.37 6.23
N LYS A 94 -12.21 4.22 7.26
CA LYS A 94 -13.50 4.80 7.66
C LYS A 94 -14.16 5.62 6.56
N ILE A 95 -13.40 6.46 5.85
CA ILE A 95 -13.94 7.33 4.79
C ILE A 95 -14.30 6.52 3.53
N SER A 96 -13.52 5.48 3.20
CA SER A 96 -13.73 4.65 2.01
C SER A 96 -14.72 3.50 2.21
N GLY A 97 -15.11 3.18 3.44
CA GLY A 97 -15.93 2.02 3.77
C GLY A 97 -15.21 0.67 3.69
N SER A 98 -13.87 0.67 3.61
CA SER A 98 -13.04 -0.54 3.61
C SER A 98 -12.67 -0.96 5.05
N LYS A 99 -12.28 -2.22 5.25
CA LYS A 99 -11.91 -2.75 6.57
C LYS A 99 -10.41 -3.12 6.59
N PRO A 100 -9.66 -2.80 7.66
CA PRO A 100 -8.34 -3.38 7.87
C PRO A 100 -8.48 -4.90 7.98
N SER A 101 -7.56 -5.67 7.39
CA SER A 101 -7.50 -7.11 7.67
C SER A 101 -6.80 -7.36 9.01
N ASP A 102 -7.40 -8.19 9.86
CA ASP A 102 -6.81 -8.68 11.11
C ASP A 102 -5.63 -9.65 10.89
#